data_AF-A0A2Z3GXL2-F1
#
_entry.id   AF-A0A2Z3GXL2-F1
#
_cell.length_a   1.000
_cell.length_b   1.000
_cell.length_c   1.000
_cell.angle_alpha   90.00
_cell.angle_beta   90.00
_cell.angle_gamma   90.00
#
_symmetry.space_group_name_H-M   'P 1'
#
loop_
_entity.id
_entity.type
_entity.pdbx_description
1 polymer ?
#
loop_
_entity_poly.entity_id
_entity_poly.type
_entity_poly.pdbx_seq_one_letter_code
_entity_poly.pdbx_strand_id
1 'polypeptide(L)'
;MATNSWLGDYPARARAVRLTVGGTVGAGDTVGYTIGGVRVAAVAAPGDDKPALAQKLYNALSATADPRFREVSWAYADGDAFVSGAAATAGVPFAGTASGTGTTTLTETELVASTGPSHADEPRNWSLGVLPGATHDVVVDVPVPLLYGWENVAAAAFASLRIKAAFESQLGLPRRNEAGYIEYRQRFWVIATAVPVEIGEGDGQGPTRCNIQVTNALSAVVHKTGQRPGATAPPVNFVGASSGTLAVAAGDVGLASDDDTTGCTVTTLAVDGAAALTVGKGATVTTANQTGGTLIGFGTVVTHNFAGGDATLYKAPTTVTADGGAGTLDCRFTGTAATVTFRGQGEGQASPTCVCDNDPRPRTFASASFTGGAALRDPDKSVTFTNPATFDRTSLKASDLGSRFSLQRT
;
A
#
# COMPACT_ATOMS: atom_id res chain seq x y z
N MET A 1 10.85 13.43 -25.44
CA MET A 1 9.68 13.16 -24.58
C MET A 1 9.32 14.49 -23.94
N ALA A 2 8.03 14.82 -23.87
CA ALA A 2 7.60 16.10 -23.29
C ALA A 2 7.36 15.89 -21.79
N THR A 3 7.86 16.80 -20.96
CA THR A 3 7.60 16.80 -19.52
C THR A 3 6.19 17.32 -19.26
N ASN A 4 5.39 16.55 -18.51
CA ASN A 4 4.08 16.96 -18.05
C ASN A 4 4.08 17.01 -16.51
N SER A 5 4.19 18.20 -15.96
CA SER A 5 4.32 18.42 -14.51
C SER A 5 2.96 18.66 -13.87
N TRP A 6 2.79 18.14 -12.66
CA TRP A 6 1.64 18.42 -11.81
C TRP A 6 1.66 19.88 -11.32
N LEU A 7 0.53 20.57 -11.45
CA LEU A 7 0.32 21.94 -10.98
C LEU A 7 -0.66 21.97 -9.80
N GLY A 8 -1.78 21.24 -9.92
CA GLY A 8 -2.81 21.18 -8.90
C GLY A 8 -3.46 22.53 -8.56
N ASP A 9 -3.78 23.36 -9.56
CA ASP A 9 -4.30 24.72 -9.35
C ASP A 9 -5.76 24.92 -9.81
N TYR A 10 -6.42 23.87 -10.33
CA TYR A 10 -7.75 24.00 -10.87
C TYR A 10 -8.82 24.21 -9.78
N PRO A 11 -9.79 25.13 -9.95
CA PRO A 11 -10.80 25.39 -8.93
C PRO A 11 -11.65 24.18 -8.55
N ALA A 12 -11.88 24.02 -7.25
CA ALA A 12 -12.69 22.95 -6.71
C ALA A 12 -14.18 23.13 -7.09
N ARG A 13 -14.81 22.04 -7.52
CA ARG A 13 -16.26 21.98 -7.79
C ARG A 13 -16.84 20.76 -7.08
N ALA A 14 -17.99 20.95 -6.45
CA ALA A 14 -18.71 19.84 -5.82
C ALA A 14 -19.30 18.91 -6.90
N ARG A 15 -19.13 17.59 -6.73
CA ARG A 15 -19.93 16.62 -7.47
C ARG A 15 -21.40 16.85 -7.13
N ALA A 16 -22.28 16.81 -8.13
CA ALA A 16 -23.72 16.86 -7.91
C ALA A 16 -24.40 15.71 -8.68
N VAL A 17 -25.35 15.06 -8.02
CA VAL A 17 -26.13 13.94 -8.56
C VAL A 17 -27.61 14.15 -8.31
N ARG A 18 -28.43 13.47 -9.11
CA ARG A 18 -29.88 13.35 -8.93
C ARG A 18 -30.25 11.88 -8.80
N LEU A 19 -30.95 11.53 -7.73
CA LEU A 19 -31.52 10.20 -7.49
C LEU A 19 -33.02 10.23 -7.86
N THR A 20 -33.37 9.72 -9.03
CA THR A 20 -34.74 9.78 -9.57
C THR A 20 -35.50 8.49 -9.28
N VAL A 21 -36.67 8.60 -8.65
CA VAL A 21 -37.59 7.47 -8.45
C VAL A 21 -38.36 7.23 -9.74
N GLY A 22 -38.20 6.03 -10.30
CA GLY A 22 -38.83 5.58 -11.53
C GLY A 22 -39.77 4.39 -11.32
N GLY A 23 -40.34 3.90 -12.42
CA GLY A 23 -41.25 2.75 -12.39
C GLY A 23 -42.63 3.05 -11.79
N THR A 24 -43.33 1.99 -11.38
CA THR A 24 -44.62 2.07 -10.65
C THR A 24 -44.35 1.80 -9.18
N VAL A 25 -44.75 2.72 -8.30
CA VAL A 25 -44.56 2.58 -6.85
C VAL A 25 -45.57 1.59 -6.29
N GLY A 26 -45.10 0.39 -5.93
CA GLY A 26 -45.89 -0.63 -5.24
C GLY A 26 -45.70 -0.55 -3.73
N ALA A 27 -46.77 -0.77 -2.95
CA ALA A 27 -46.64 -0.87 -1.49
C ALA A 27 -45.66 -1.99 -1.10
N GLY A 28 -44.68 -1.67 -0.25
CA GLY A 28 -43.61 -2.59 0.13
C GLY A 28 -42.37 -2.56 -0.78
N ASP A 29 -42.42 -1.89 -1.93
CA ASP A 29 -41.23 -1.66 -2.74
C ASP A 29 -40.24 -0.78 -1.97
N THR A 30 -38.94 -0.98 -2.22
CA THR A 30 -37.87 -0.21 -1.57
C THR A 30 -37.00 0.47 -2.61
N VAL A 31 -36.60 1.69 -2.31
CA VAL A 31 -35.50 2.38 -3.00
C VAL A 31 -34.38 2.63 -2.00
N GLY A 32 -33.13 2.52 -2.44
CA GLY A 32 -32.01 2.74 -1.55
C GLY A 32 -30.74 3.15 -2.28
N TYR A 33 -29.91 3.89 -1.55
CA TYR A 33 -28.61 4.38 -1.99
C TYR A 33 -27.51 3.76 -1.15
N THR A 34 -26.47 3.23 -1.80
CA THR A 34 -25.36 2.55 -1.13
C THR A 34 -24.07 3.34 -1.32
N ILE A 35 -23.41 3.74 -0.23
CA ILE A 35 -22.07 4.35 -0.26
C ILE A 35 -21.11 3.44 0.52
N GLY A 36 -20.02 3.03 -0.10
CA GLY A 36 -18.99 2.19 0.53
C GLY A 36 -19.55 0.93 1.19
N GLY A 37 -20.52 0.27 0.54
CA GLY A 37 -21.14 -0.97 1.04
C GLY A 37 -22.23 -0.80 2.10
N VAL A 38 -22.53 0.42 2.58
CA VAL A 38 -23.66 0.67 3.48
C VAL A 38 -24.82 1.30 2.74
N ARG A 39 -26.00 0.69 2.90
CA ARG A 39 -27.25 1.07 2.22
C ARG A 39 -28.18 1.81 3.16
N VAL A 40 -28.64 2.98 2.73
CA VAL A 40 -29.77 3.71 3.32
C VAL A 40 -30.96 3.57 2.38
N ALA A 41 -32.14 3.23 2.91
CA ALA A 41 -33.29 2.90 2.10
C ALA A 41 -34.60 3.47 2.66
N ALA A 42 -35.56 3.66 1.77
CA ALA A 42 -36.94 3.98 2.08
C ALA A 42 -37.86 2.88 1.52
N VAL A 43 -38.98 2.67 2.21
CA VAL A 43 -40.00 1.69 1.86
C VAL A 43 -41.30 2.43 1.50
N ALA A 44 -41.90 2.06 0.39
CA ALA A 44 -43.17 2.60 -0.07
C ALA A 44 -44.33 2.09 0.82
N ALA A 45 -45.16 3.02 1.28
CA ALA A 45 -46.42 2.71 1.97
C ALA A 45 -47.58 2.61 0.95
N PRO A 46 -48.72 2.00 1.33
CA PRO A 46 -49.91 2.02 0.50
C PRO A 46 -50.32 3.46 0.14
N GLY A 47 -50.45 3.73 -1.16
CA GLY A 47 -50.84 5.05 -1.69
C GLY A 47 -49.68 6.02 -1.93
N ASP A 48 -48.43 5.65 -1.63
CA ASP A 48 -47.27 6.46 -2.01
C ASP A 48 -47.17 6.55 -3.54
N ASP A 49 -46.87 7.75 -4.02
CA ASP A 49 -46.40 8.01 -5.37
C ASP A 49 -44.88 8.25 -5.38
N LYS A 50 -44.33 8.64 -6.53
CA LYS A 50 -42.88 8.86 -6.67
C LYS A 50 -42.38 10.00 -5.78
N PRO A 51 -43.02 11.18 -5.72
CA PRO A 51 -42.64 12.23 -4.77
C PRO A 51 -42.68 11.79 -3.31
N ALA A 52 -43.73 11.09 -2.88
CA ALA A 52 -43.82 10.59 -1.50
C ALA A 52 -42.65 9.65 -1.16
N LEU A 53 -42.30 8.74 -2.07
CA LEU A 53 -41.17 7.83 -1.87
C LEU A 53 -39.81 8.56 -1.92
N ALA A 54 -39.65 9.55 -2.80
CA ALA A 54 -38.45 10.38 -2.87
C ALA A 54 -38.24 11.19 -1.57
N GLN A 55 -39.31 11.76 -1.01
CA GLN A 55 -39.28 12.45 0.28
C GLN A 55 -38.86 11.50 1.41
N LYS A 56 -39.40 10.27 1.44
CA LYS A 56 -39.00 9.26 2.44
C LYS A 56 -37.52 8.89 2.31
N LEU A 57 -37.01 8.74 1.08
CA LEU A 57 -35.60 8.50 0.84
C LEU A 57 -34.74 9.67 1.32
N TYR A 58 -35.11 10.91 1.00
CA TYR A 58 -34.43 12.11 1.49
C TYR A 58 -34.38 12.17 3.02
N ASN A 59 -35.49 11.90 3.70
CA ASN A 59 -35.54 11.88 5.16
C ASN A 59 -34.61 10.81 5.74
N ALA A 60 -34.58 9.61 5.14
CA ALA A 60 -33.69 8.54 5.57
C ALA A 60 -32.19 8.89 5.35
N LEU A 61 -31.86 9.48 4.20
CA LEU A 61 -30.50 9.92 3.86
C LEU A 61 -30.03 11.07 4.76
N SER A 62 -30.92 11.99 5.13
CA SER A 62 -30.58 13.14 5.98
C SER A 62 -30.49 12.78 7.46
N ALA A 63 -31.22 11.75 7.90
CA ALA A 63 -31.22 11.30 9.30
C ALA A 63 -30.06 10.36 9.65
N THR A 64 -29.37 9.78 8.66
CA THR A 64 -28.30 8.81 8.92
C THR A 64 -27.12 9.45 9.66
N ALA A 65 -26.61 8.73 10.67
CA ALA A 65 -25.41 9.13 11.40
C ALA A 65 -24.12 8.64 10.74
N ASP A 66 -24.22 7.82 9.69
CA ASP A 66 -23.05 7.25 9.02
C ASP A 66 -22.21 8.35 8.35
N PRO A 67 -20.90 8.45 8.66
CA PRO A 67 -20.05 9.52 8.14
C PRO A 67 -19.96 9.56 6.61
N ARG A 68 -20.09 8.41 5.92
CA ARG A 68 -20.02 8.35 4.45
C ARG A 68 -21.15 9.13 3.79
N PHE A 69 -22.32 9.15 4.40
CA PHE A 69 -23.48 9.88 3.88
C PHE A 69 -23.47 11.36 4.26
N ARG A 70 -22.69 11.74 5.30
CA ARG A 70 -22.43 13.15 5.66
C ARG A 70 -21.46 13.85 4.71
N GLU A 71 -20.76 13.10 3.85
CA GLU A 71 -19.99 13.66 2.74
C GLU A 71 -20.89 14.24 1.63
N VAL A 72 -22.20 14.00 1.71
CA VAL A 72 -23.19 14.47 0.75
C VAL A 72 -24.21 15.37 1.45
N SER A 73 -24.39 16.58 0.93
CA SER A 73 -25.50 17.47 1.24
C SER A 73 -26.71 17.09 0.40
N TRP A 74 -27.69 16.47 1.03
CA TRP A 74 -28.94 16.05 0.41
C TRP A 74 -29.97 17.18 0.40
N ALA A 75 -30.77 17.25 -0.66
CA ALA A 75 -31.86 18.20 -0.79
C ALA A 75 -33.05 17.57 -1.51
N TYR A 76 -34.25 18.02 -1.15
CA TYR A 76 -35.52 17.62 -1.74
C TYR A 76 -36.44 18.85 -1.76
N ALA A 77 -37.13 19.08 -2.87
CA ALA A 77 -38.20 20.06 -2.95
C ALA A 77 -39.56 19.35 -3.01
N ASP A 78 -40.57 19.94 -2.39
CA ASP A 78 -41.89 19.31 -2.31
C ASP A 78 -42.50 19.09 -3.69
N GLY A 79 -43.00 17.88 -3.95
CA GLY A 79 -43.50 17.43 -5.24
C GLY A 79 -42.45 16.85 -6.20
N ASP A 80 -41.16 16.89 -5.89
CA ASP A 80 -40.12 16.29 -6.75
C ASP A 80 -40.15 14.76 -6.70
N ALA A 81 -40.08 14.10 -7.86
CA ALA A 81 -39.89 12.64 -7.92
C ALA A 81 -38.41 12.22 -7.75
N PHE A 82 -37.56 13.08 -7.19
CA PHE A 82 -36.13 12.85 -7.05
C PHE A 82 -35.54 13.51 -5.79
N VAL A 83 -34.36 13.04 -5.39
CA VAL A 83 -33.53 13.65 -4.35
C VAL A 83 -32.25 14.17 -5.01
N SER A 84 -31.84 15.40 -4.69
CA SER A 84 -30.55 15.95 -5.13
C SER A 84 -29.49 15.69 -4.07
N GLY A 85 -28.28 15.33 -4.50
CA GLY A 85 -27.12 15.20 -3.62
C GLY A 85 -25.94 16.00 -4.17
N ALA A 86 -25.30 16.81 -3.35
CA ALA A 86 -24.06 17.51 -3.70
C ALA A 86 -22.96 17.16 -2.70
N ALA A 87 -21.72 17.03 -3.15
CA ALA A 87 -20.59 16.82 -2.24
C ALA A 87 -20.54 17.96 -1.23
N ALA A 88 -20.51 17.63 0.07
CA ALA A 88 -20.49 18.62 1.14
C ALA A 88 -19.22 19.49 1.10
N THR A 89 -18.12 18.93 0.57
CA THR A 89 -16.86 19.63 0.32
C THR A 89 -16.55 19.64 -1.16
N ALA A 90 -16.45 20.82 -1.77
CA ALA A 90 -16.06 20.96 -3.17
C ALA A 90 -14.69 20.31 -3.43
N GLY A 91 -14.55 19.59 -4.55
CA GLY A 91 -13.32 18.86 -4.87
C GLY A 91 -13.13 17.53 -4.14
N VAL A 92 -14.01 17.16 -3.19
CA VAL A 92 -14.02 15.82 -2.58
C VAL A 92 -15.16 15.01 -3.21
N PRO A 93 -14.87 14.03 -4.10
CA PRO A 93 -15.91 13.21 -4.68
C PRO A 93 -16.48 12.24 -3.64
N PHE A 94 -17.75 11.89 -3.83
CA PHE A 94 -18.38 10.70 -3.24
C PHE A 94 -18.75 9.74 -4.37
N ALA A 95 -18.99 8.46 -4.06
CA ALA A 95 -19.47 7.48 -5.03
C ALA A 95 -20.47 6.54 -4.35
N GLY A 96 -21.57 6.25 -5.05
CA GLY A 96 -22.58 5.33 -4.57
C GLY A 96 -23.35 4.66 -5.69
N THR A 97 -24.27 3.78 -5.29
CA THR A 97 -25.12 3.04 -6.23
C THR A 97 -26.58 3.15 -5.82
N ALA A 98 -27.42 3.51 -6.78
CA ALA A 98 -28.87 3.55 -6.64
C ALA A 98 -29.47 2.17 -6.89
N SER A 99 -30.49 1.81 -6.10
CA SER A 99 -31.17 0.51 -6.18
C SER A 99 -32.66 0.65 -5.93
N GLY A 100 -33.47 -0.17 -6.61
CA GLY A 100 -34.91 -0.32 -6.39
C GLY A 100 -35.32 -1.80 -6.36
N THR A 101 -36.45 -2.12 -5.75
CA THR A 101 -37.03 -3.48 -5.74
C THR A 101 -38.44 -3.48 -6.33
N GLY A 102 -38.94 -4.65 -6.71
CA GLY A 102 -40.27 -4.78 -7.31
C GLY A 102 -40.34 -4.10 -8.67
N THR A 103 -41.34 -3.25 -8.89
CA THR A 103 -41.48 -2.44 -10.11
C THR A 103 -40.93 -1.03 -9.96
N THR A 104 -40.54 -0.64 -8.75
CA THR A 104 -39.94 0.66 -8.46
C THR A 104 -38.45 0.66 -8.79
N THR A 105 -37.98 1.71 -9.46
CA THR A 105 -36.55 1.90 -9.75
C THR A 105 -36.01 3.15 -9.08
N LEU A 106 -34.71 3.16 -8.81
CA LEU A 106 -33.97 4.37 -8.44
C LEU A 106 -32.79 4.50 -9.40
N THR A 107 -32.68 5.64 -10.08
CA THR A 107 -31.60 5.90 -11.02
C THR A 107 -30.79 7.10 -10.57
N GLU A 108 -29.47 6.95 -10.49
CA GLU A 108 -28.55 8.07 -10.30
C GLU A 108 -28.22 8.72 -11.64
N THR A 109 -28.22 10.05 -11.69
CA THR A 109 -27.70 10.83 -12.82
C THR A 109 -26.70 11.83 -12.28
N GLU A 110 -25.46 11.79 -12.78
CA GLU A 110 -24.47 12.83 -12.49
C GLU A 110 -24.85 14.12 -13.23
N LEU A 111 -24.98 15.21 -12.48
CA LEU A 111 -25.28 16.55 -13.01
C LEU A 111 -24.00 17.35 -13.17
N VAL A 112 -23.05 17.16 -12.26
CA VAL A 112 -21.77 17.89 -12.22
C VAL A 112 -20.70 16.93 -11.71
N ALA A 113 -19.63 16.74 -12.49
CA ALA A 113 -18.45 16.00 -12.06
C ALA A 113 -17.65 16.80 -11.03
N SER A 114 -17.09 16.09 -10.04
CA SER A 114 -16.10 16.67 -9.12
C SER A 114 -14.86 17.12 -9.87
N THR A 115 -14.31 18.27 -9.52
CA THR A 115 -13.01 18.75 -10.01
C THR A 115 -12.30 19.49 -8.90
N GLY A 116 -11.01 19.74 -9.04
CA GLY A 116 -10.29 20.62 -8.13
C GLY A 116 -8.78 20.38 -8.11
N PRO A 117 -8.08 21.01 -7.16
CA PRO A 117 -6.62 20.98 -7.06
C PRO A 117 -6.03 19.58 -6.92
N SER A 118 -6.82 18.60 -6.46
CA SER A 118 -6.38 17.23 -6.19
C SER A 118 -6.89 16.18 -7.17
N HIS A 119 -7.45 16.60 -8.30
CA HIS A 119 -8.02 15.74 -9.35
C HIS A 119 -7.01 15.51 -10.47
N ALA A 120 -6.53 14.28 -10.59
CA ALA A 120 -5.55 13.86 -11.60
C ALA A 120 -6.12 13.88 -13.02
N ASP A 121 -7.43 13.77 -13.16
CA ASP A 121 -8.16 13.73 -14.43
C ASP A 121 -8.62 15.10 -14.94
N GLU A 122 -8.21 16.17 -14.27
CA GLU A 122 -8.39 17.53 -14.77
C GLU A 122 -7.16 17.95 -15.60
N PRO A 123 -7.28 18.08 -16.93
CA PRO A 123 -6.16 18.44 -17.80
C PRO A 123 -5.44 19.72 -17.41
N ARG A 124 -6.14 20.69 -16.82
CA ARG A 124 -5.56 21.98 -16.41
C ARG A 124 -4.67 21.88 -15.17
N ASN A 125 -4.78 20.82 -14.38
CA ASN A 125 -3.84 20.55 -13.30
C ASN A 125 -2.48 20.04 -13.80
N TRP A 126 -2.28 19.94 -15.12
CA TRP A 126 -1.04 19.48 -15.74
C TRP A 126 -0.45 20.58 -16.62
N SER A 127 0.88 20.70 -16.62
CA SER A 127 1.60 21.81 -17.29
C SER A 127 1.37 21.88 -18.80
N LEU A 128 1.00 20.76 -19.44
CA LEU A 128 0.68 20.72 -20.87
C LEU A 128 -0.80 20.99 -21.18
N GLY A 129 -1.64 21.20 -20.16
CA GLY A 129 -3.09 21.35 -20.33
C GLY A 129 -3.79 20.10 -20.85
N VAL A 130 -3.13 18.93 -20.76
CA VAL A 130 -3.59 17.61 -21.22
C VAL A 130 -3.24 16.56 -20.18
N LEU A 131 -4.03 15.48 -20.13
CA LEU A 131 -3.73 14.35 -19.25
C LEU A 131 -2.39 13.69 -19.64
N PRO A 132 -1.63 13.17 -18.66
CA PRO A 132 -0.48 12.32 -18.92
C PRO A 132 -0.80 11.16 -19.88
N GLY A 133 0.17 10.84 -20.71
CA GLY A 133 0.04 9.83 -21.78
C GLY A 133 1.39 9.16 -22.03
N ALA A 134 1.42 8.17 -22.92
CA ALA A 134 2.54 7.24 -23.00
C ALA A 134 3.91 7.86 -23.36
N THR A 135 3.92 9.03 -24.00
CA THR A 135 5.15 9.73 -24.41
C THR A 135 5.61 10.80 -23.42
N HIS A 136 4.89 10.97 -22.32
CA HIS A 136 5.16 12.00 -21.33
C HIS A 136 6.09 11.50 -20.23
N ASP A 137 7.02 12.37 -19.83
CA ASP A 137 7.72 12.26 -18.55
C ASP A 137 6.87 12.96 -17.50
N VAL A 138 6.25 12.19 -16.62
CA VAL A 138 5.32 12.71 -15.61
C VAL A 138 6.10 13.12 -14.39
N VAL A 139 5.98 14.38 -14.00
CA VAL A 139 6.70 14.94 -12.85
C VAL A 139 5.72 15.46 -11.82
N VAL A 140 5.93 15.09 -10.56
CA VAL A 140 5.17 15.57 -9.41
C VAL A 140 6.13 16.19 -8.42
N ASP A 141 6.14 17.52 -8.31
CA ASP A 141 7.14 18.29 -7.57
C ASP A 141 6.58 19.48 -6.76
N VAL A 142 5.28 19.76 -6.86
CA VAL A 142 4.59 20.80 -6.07
C VAL A 142 3.85 20.18 -4.88
N PRO A 143 3.79 20.83 -3.70
CA PRO A 143 3.19 20.25 -2.49
C PRO A 143 1.64 20.23 -2.49
N VAL A 144 1.00 20.05 -3.64
CA VAL A 144 -0.46 19.94 -3.78
C VAL A 144 -0.87 18.47 -3.82
N PRO A 145 -1.77 18.00 -2.92
CA PRO A 145 -2.16 16.59 -2.86
C PRO A 145 -2.76 16.10 -4.19
N LEU A 146 -2.41 14.88 -4.59
CA LEU A 146 -2.94 14.17 -5.75
C LEU A 146 -3.80 13.02 -5.23
N LEU A 147 -5.12 13.17 -5.18
CA LEU A 147 -5.98 12.29 -4.38
C LEU A 147 -7.03 11.53 -5.20
N TYR A 148 -7.58 12.14 -6.24
CA TYR A 148 -8.77 11.66 -6.95
C TYR A 148 -8.57 11.62 -8.48
N GLY A 149 -9.48 10.97 -9.20
CA GLY A 149 -9.54 11.01 -10.67
C GLY A 149 -8.58 10.05 -11.39
N TRP A 150 -7.98 9.10 -10.67
CA TRP A 150 -7.00 8.18 -11.24
C TRP A 150 -7.58 7.20 -12.26
N GLU A 151 -8.86 6.88 -12.13
CA GLU A 151 -9.61 5.99 -13.02
C GLU A 151 -9.73 6.52 -14.45
N ASN A 152 -9.63 7.85 -14.61
CA ASN A 152 -9.77 8.55 -15.89
C ASN A 152 -8.42 8.95 -16.49
N VAL A 153 -7.34 8.90 -15.71
CA VAL A 153 -5.98 9.01 -16.24
C VAL A 153 -5.63 7.67 -16.85
N ALA A 154 -5.51 7.64 -18.19
CA ALA A 154 -5.14 6.44 -18.89
C ALA A 154 -3.87 5.85 -18.26
N ALA A 155 -3.93 4.60 -17.79
CA ALA A 155 -2.77 3.87 -17.31
C ALA A 155 -1.69 3.65 -18.41
N ALA A 156 -1.86 4.24 -19.60
CA ALA A 156 -0.97 4.17 -20.75
C ALA A 156 0.45 4.56 -20.31
N ALA A 157 1.33 3.56 -20.31
CA ALA A 157 2.69 3.58 -19.78
C ALA A 157 3.41 4.90 -20.06
N PHE A 158 3.45 5.78 -19.06
CA PHE A 158 4.27 6.98 -19.09
C PHE A 158 5.69 6.60 -19.47
N ALA A 159 6.41 7.51 -20.12
CA ALA A 159 7.84 7.29 -20.36
C ALA A 159 8.59 7.18 -19.03
N SER A 160 8.20 7.98 -18.04
CA SER A 160 8.67 7.90 -16.66
C SER A 160 7.65 8.54 -15.71
N LEU A 161 7.71 8.16 -14.44
CA LEU A 161 7.02 8.82 -13.34
C LEU A 161 8.03 9.25 -12.28
N ARG A 162 8.16 10.55 -12.06
CA ARG A 162 9.12 11.13 -11.11
C ARG A 162 8.37 11.93 -10.05
N ILE A 163 8.36 11.41 -8.83
CA ILE A 163 7.79 12.07 -7.65
C ILE A 163 8.96 12.67 -6.88
N LYS A 164 9.16 13.98 -6.97
CA LYS A 164 10.34 14.65 -6.42
C LYS A 164 10.29 14.75 -4.90
N ALA A 165 11.44 14.97 -4.28
CA ALA A 165 11.52 15.23 -2.85
C ALA A 165 10.75 16.50 -2.42
N ALA A 166 10.59 17.46 -3.33
CA ALA A 166 9.79 18.66 -3.12
C ALA A 166 8.27 18.40 -3.02
N PHE A 167 7.81 17.22 -3.46
CA PHE A 167 6.43 16.77 -3.25
C PHE A 167 6.23 16.35 -1.79
N GLU A 168 6.12 17.32 -0.90
CA GLU A 168 5.90 17.11 0.54
C GLU A 168 4.42 16.90 0.88
N SER A 169 3.71 16.16 0.03
CA SER A 169 2.27 15.99 0.08
C SER A 169 1.85 14.52 -0.06
N GLN A 170 0.57 14.30 -0.33
CA GLN A 170 -0.04 12.98 -0.39
C GLN A 170 -0.46 12.62 -1.81
N LEU A 171 -0.08 11.42 -2.24
CA LEU A 171 -0.52 10.77 -3.46
C LEU A 171 -1.33 9.53 -3.09
N GLY A 172 -2.61 9.55 -3.46
CA GLY A 172 -3.59 8.53 -3.10
C GLY A 172 -4.20 8.72 -1.71
N LEU A 173 -5.19 7.88 -1.39
CA LEU A 173 -5.98 7.97 -0.16
C LEU A 173 -5.53 6.95 0.90
N PRO A 174 -5.66 7.27 2.20
CA PRO A 174 -5.36 6.32 3.27
C PRO A 174 -6.35 5.15 3.28
N ARG A 175 -5.97 4.04 3.93
CA ARG A 175 -6.88 2.90 4.18
C ARG A 175 -8.11 3.29 5.00
N ARG A 176 -7.89 4.10 6.04
CA ARG A 176 -8.95 4.60 6.90
C ARG A 176 -9.08 6.08 6.67
N ASN A 177 -10.29 6.50 6.32
CA ASN A 177 -10.62 7.90 6.18
C ASN A 177 -10.55 8.58 7.56
N GLU A 178 -10.29 9.89 7.58
CA GLU A 178 -10.25 10.70 8.81
C GLU A 178 -11.58 10.66 9.58
N ALA A 179 -12.70 10.46 8.88
CA ALA A 179 -14.02 10.24 9.48
C ALA A 179 -14.23 8.83 10.08
N GLY A 180 -13.21 7.96 10.06
CA GLY A 180 -13.15 6.70 10.78
C GLY A 180 -13.61 5.45 10.02
N TYR A 181 -14.10 5.59 8.79
CA TYR A 181 -14.53 4.47 7.94
C TYR A 181 -13.41 3.96 7.02
N ILE A 182 -13.54 2.73 6.50
CA ILE A 182 -12.60 2.19 5.49
C ILE A 182 -12.84 2.87 4.16
N GLU A 183 -11.81 3.49 3.60
CA GLU A 183 -11.90 4.25 2.37
C GLU A 183 -12.44 3.37 1.22
N TYR A 184 -13.54 3.84 0.62
CA TYR A 184 -14.26 3.12 -0.43
C TYR A 184 -13.87 3.61 -1.83
N ARG A 185 -13.25 4.78 -1.92
CA ARG A 185 -12.72 5.35 -3.17
C ARG A 185 -11.39 4.68 -3.53
N GLN A 186 -10.98 4.83 -4.78
CA GLN A 186 -9.71 4.32 -5.25
C GLN A 186 -8.56 4.98 -4.47
N ARG A 187 -7.76 4.15 -3.78
CA ARG A 187 -6.67 4.60 -2.91
C ARG A 187 -5.31 4.70 -3.59
N PHE A 188 -5.10 3.91 -4.64
CA PHE A 188 -3.82 3.76 -5.31
C PHE A 188 -3.88 4.34 -6.71
N TRP A 189 -2.83 5.04 -7.13
CA TRP A 189 -2.65 5.37 -8.53
C TRP A 189 -2.18 4.13 -9.28
N VAL A 190 -3.00 3.65 -10.21
CA VAL A 190 -2.67 2.51 -11.06
C VAL A 190 -1.77 2.96 -12.21
N ILE A 191 -0.57 2.40 -12.29
CA ILE A 191 0.37 2.60 -13.39
C ILE A 191 0.58 1.29 -14.16
N ALA A 192 0.80 1.40 -15.47
CA ALA A 192 1.13 0.24 -16.29
C ALA A 192 2.47 -0.39 -15.91
N THR A 193 2.70 -1.58 -16.46
CA THR A 193 3.94 -2.33 -16.29
C THR A 193 5.16 -1.56 -16.75
N ALA A 194 6.27 -1.73 -16.03
CA ALA A 194 7.60 -1.29 -16.41
C ALA A 194 7.76 0.22 -16.67
N VAL A 195 6.83 1.07 -16.19
CA VAL A 195 7.07 2.51 -16.10
C VAL A 195 8.20 2.73 -15.08
N PRO A 196 9.31 3.38 -15.45
CA PRO A 196 10.35 3.75 -14.50
C PRO A 196 9.79 4.76 -13.49
N VAL A 197 9.80 4.39 -12.21
CA VAL A 197 9.34 5.24 -11.11
C VAL A 197 10.53 5.70 -10.28
N GLU A 198 10.71 7.01 -10.15
CA GLU A 198 11.69 7.61 -9.24
C GLU A 198 10.95 8.39 -8.15
N ILE A 199 11.26 8.14 -6.88
CA ILE A 199 10.62 8.80 -5.73
C ILE A 199 11.66 9.43 -4.83
N GLY A 200 11.43 10.69 -4.45
CA GLY A 200 12.23 11.41 -3.46
C GLY A 200 13.58 11.91 -3.97
N GLU A 201 13.74 12.06 -5.29
CA GLU A 201 14.93 12.68 -5.87
C GLU A 201 14.90 14.20 -5.71
N GLY A 202 16.05 14.81 -5.40
CA GLY A 202 16.23 16.26 -5.30
C GLY A 202 16.05 16.82 -3.89
N ASP A 203 15.83 18.13 -3.80
CA ASP A 203 15.66 18.84 -2.53
C ASP A 203 14.24 18.66 -1.97
N GLY A 204 14.14 18.56 -0.64
CA GLY A 204 12.88 18.42 0.10
C GLY A 204 12.85 17.21 1.05
N GLN A 205 11.72 17.03 1.73
CA GLN A 205 11.53 15.91 2.66
C GLN A 205 10.94 14.66 2.01
N GLY A 206 10.36 14.76 0.82
CA GLY A 206 9.72 13.66 0.11
C GLY A 206 8.25 13.45 0.49
N PRO A 207 7.56 12.56 -0.23
CA PRO A 207 6.14 12.29 -0.03
C PRO A 207 5.85 11.78 1.37
N THR A 208 4.80 12.32 1.99
CA THR A 208 4.25 11.80 3.26
C THR A 208 3.28 10.64 3.03
N ARG A 209 2.75 10.52 1.82
CA ARG A 209 1.99 9.35 1.35
C ARG A 209 2.15 9.21 -0.16
N CYS A 210 2.39 8.00 -0.64
CA CYS A 210 2.49 7.67 -2.04
C CYS A 210 2.04 6.22 -2.26
N ASN A 211 0.77 6.06 -2.62
CA ASN A 211 0.15 4.77 -2.87
C ASN A 211 0.13 4.49 -4.37
N ILE A 212 0.98 3.56 -4.82
CA ILE A 212 1.10 3.18 -6.22
C ILE A 212 0.71 1.71 -6.41
N GLN A 213 -0.15 1.45 -7.40
CA GLN A 213 -0.46 0.11 -7.86
C GLN A 213 0.18 -0.11 -9.23
N VAL A 214 0.92 -1.20 -9.39
CA VAL A 214 1.53 -1.57 -10.67
C VAL A 214 0.82 -2.79 -11.23
N THR A 215 0.50 -2.79 -12.54
CA THR A 215 -0.29 -3.88 -13.13
C THR A 215 0.48 -5.18 -13.38
N ASN A 216 1.80 -5.13 -13.56
CA ASN A 216 2.61 -6.33 -13.80
C ASN A 216 4.04 -6.21 -13.22
N ALA A 217 5.00 -5.62 -13.93
CA ALA A 217 6.38 -5.51 -13.46
C ALA A 217 6.68 -4.13 -12.84
N LEU A 218 7.17 -4.11 -11.60
CA LEU A 218 7.67 -2.90 -10.94
C LEU A 218 9.06 -2.52 -11.48
N SER A 219 9.28 -1.23 -11.70
CA SER A 219 10.61 -0.65 -11.89
C SER A 219 10.66 0.64 -11.09
N ALA A 220 11.22 0.58 -9.88
CA ALA A 220 11.19 1.71 -8.97
C ALA A 220 12.51 1.91 -8.22
N VAL A 221 12.88 3.19 -8.06
CA VAL A 221 13.95 3.64 -7.18
C VAL A 221 13.38 4.67 -6.21
N VAL A 222 13.56 4.42 -4.91
CA VAL A 222 13.17 5.32 -3.83
C VAL A 222 14.45 5.88 -3.19
N HIS A 223 14.66 7.17 -3.36
CA HIS A 223 15.81 7.89 -2.81
C HIS A 223 15.56 8.38 -1.39
N LYS A 224 14.33 8.84 -1.12
CA LYS A 224 13.90 9.38 0.17
C LYS A 224 12.38 9.37 0.27
N THR A 225 11.86 9.37 1.50
CA THR A 225 10.45 9.56 1.79
C THR A 225 10.27 10.60 2.91
N GLY A 226 9.08 11.18 2.99
CA GLY A 226 8.67 12.02 4.11
C GLY A 226 8.39 11.21 5.38
N GLN A 227 7.75 11.86 6.35
CA GLN A 227 7.37 11.23 7.60
C GLN A 227 6.16 10.31 7.42
N ARG A 228 6.11 9.24 8.25
CA ARG A 228 4.94 8.35 8.32
C ARG A 228 3.67 9.17 8.58
N PRO A 229 2.59 8.98 7.81
CA PRO A 229 1.30 9.64 8.06
C PRO A 229 0.55 9.02 9.24
N GLY A 230 1.04 7.90 9.79
CA GLY A 230 0.52 7.22 10.97
C GLY A 230 1.43 6.04 11.34
N ALA A 231 1.22 5.42 12.51
CA ALA A 231 2.16 4.43 13.05
C ALA A 231 2.36 3.18 12.17
N THR A 232 1.36 2.81 11.37
CA THR A 232 1.29 1.49 10.71
C THR A 232 1.56 1.49 9.22
N ALA A 233 1.55 2.64 8.55
CA ALA A 233 1.66 2.72 7.09
C ALA A 233 2.96 3.44 6.69
N PRO A 234 3.86 2.78 5.93
CA PRO A 234 4.99 3.45 5.29
C PRO A 234 4.51 4.60 4.39
N PRO A 235 5.27 5.70 4.28
CA PRO A 235 4.95 6.81 3.38
C PRO A 235 4.80 6.36 1.92
N VAL A 236 5.63 5.45 1.42
CA VAL A 236 5.51 4.91 0.07
C VAL A 236 5.03 3.47 0.16
N ASN A 237 3.96 3.10 -0.56
CA ASN A 237 3.44 1.74 -0.60
C ASN A 237 3.17 1.31 -2.04
N PHE A 238 3.73 0.14 -2.43
CA PHE A 238 3.51 -0.48 -3.72
C PHE A 238 2.63 -1.72 -3.62
N VAL A 239 1.69 -1.88 -4.55
CA VAL A 239 0.81 -3.05 -4.66
C VAL A 239 0.66 -3.53 -6.10
N GLY A 240 0.09 -4.72 -6.30
CA GLY A 240 -0.34 -5.24 -7.60
C GLY A 240 0.74 -5.88 -8.46
N ALA A 241 2.01 -5.51 -8.27
CA ALA A 241 3.11 -6.07 -9.05
C ALA A 241 3.18 -7.61 -8.91
N SER A 242 3.57 -8.29 -9.99
CA SER A 242 3.81 -9.74 -10.07
C SER A 242 5.31 -10.08 -10.20
N SER A 243 6.14 -9.09 -10.53
CA SER A 243 7.58 -9.20 -10.75
C SER A 243 8.24 -7.81 -10.72
N GLY A 244 9.55 -7.76 -10.93
CA GLY A 244 10.27 -6.52 -11.21
C GLY A 244 11.35 -6.17 -10.19
N THR A 245 11.73 -4.90 -10.16
CA THR A 245 12.85 -4.37 -9.37
C THR A 245 12.41 -3.20 -8.50
N LEU A 246 12.90 -3.20 -7.25
CA LEU A 246 12.78 -2.07 -6.33
C LEU A 246 14.15 -1.81 -5.69
N ALA A 247 14.63 -0.58 -5.76
CA ALA A 247 15.77 -0.13 -4.99
C ALA A 247 15.34 0.94 -3.98
N VAL A 248 15.71 0.79 -2.72
CA VAL A 248 15.43 1.75 -1.64
C VAL A 248 16.74 2.19 -1.02
N ALA A 249 17.14 3.44 -1.30
CA ALA A 249 18.37 4.03 -0.79
C ALA A 249 18.20 4.66 0.60
N ALA A 250 17.04 5.28 0.85
CA ALA A 250 16.65 5.80 2.15
C ALA A 250 15.12 6.01 2.23
N GLY A 251 14.63 6.28 3.44
CA GLY A 251 13.20 6.48 3.69
C GLY A 251 12.49 5.17 4.02
N ASP A 252 11.17 5.20 4.03
CA ASP A 252 10.32 4.13 4.54
C ASP A 252 9.32 3.67 3.48
N VAL A 253 9.41 2.40 3.11
CA VAL A 253 8.72 1.81 1.95
C VAL A 253 7.98 0.53 2.36
N GLY A 254 6.78 0.36 1.83
CA GLY A 254 5.94 -0.82 1.96
C GLY A 254 5.76 -1.55 0.64
N LEU A 255 5.77 -2.88 0.69
CA LEU A 255 5.24 -3.75 -0.35
C LEU A 255 3.99 -4.43 0.19
N ALA A 256 2.81 -4.07 -0.34
CA ALA A 256 1.51 -4.52 0.18
C ALA A 256 1.44 -4.48 1.71
N SER A 257 1.92 -3.38 2.30
CA SER A 257 2.11 -3.27 3.75
C SER A 257 0.82 -3.05 4.54
N ASP A 258 -0.27 -2.67 3.87
CA ASP A 258 -1.57 -2.48 4.51
C ASP A 258 -2.31 -3.81 4.65
N ASP A 259 -3.06 -4.02 5.75
CA ASP A 259 -3.70 -5.33 6.00
C ASP A 259 -4.76 -5.74 4.96
N ASP A 260 -5.25 -4.81 4.14
CA ASP A 260 -6.21 -5.09 3.07
C ASP A 260 -5.57 -5.23 1.67
N THR A 261 -4.26 -5.01 1.56
CA THR A 261 -3.51 -5.18 0.31
C THR A 261 -2.91 -6.58 0.26
N THR A 262 -3.33 -7.39 -0.71
CA THR A 262 -3.07 -8.84 -0.69
C THR A 262 -1.97 -9.30 -1.64
N GLY A 263 -1.38 -8.42 -2.44
CA GLY A 263 -0.37 -8.83 -3.42
C GLY A 263 0.59 -7.74 -3.82
N CYS A 264 1.89 -8.07 -3.76
CA CYS A 264 2.97 -7.39 -4.45
C CYS A 264 4.17 -8.33 -4.52
N THR A 265 4.56 -8.74 -5.72
CA THR A 265 5.74 -9.56 -5.95
C THR A 265 6.83 -8.73 -6.61
N VAL A 266 8.01 -8.72 -6.01
CA VAL A 266 9.22 -8.09 -6.55
C VAL A 266 10.28 -9.17 -6.73
N THR A 267 10.88 -9.24 -7.91
CA THR A 267 11.91 -10.24 -8.23
C THR A 267 13.23 -9.88 -7.58
N THR A 268 13.63 -8.61 -7.67
CA THR A 268 14.89 -8.13 -7.09
C THR A 268 14.65 -6.87 -6.28
N LEU A 269 14.98 -6.95 -5.00
CA LEU A 269 14.93 -5.84 -4.07
C LEU A 269 16.36 -5.47 -3.66
N ALA A 270 16.67 -4.17 -3.64
CA ALA A 270 17.87 -3.63 -3.03
C ALA A 270 17.48 -2.69 -1.88
N VAL A 271 18.07 -2.89 -0.70
CA VAL A 271 17.88 -2.05 0.50
C VAL A 271 19.24 -1.58 0.99
N ASP A 272 19.44 -0.28 1.08
CA ASP A 272 20.72 0.32 1.45
C ASP A 272 20.56 1.45 2.49
N GLY A 273 21.70 1.94 3.01
CA GLY A 273 21.79 3.17 3.78
C GLY A 273 20.87 3.19 5.01
N ALA A 274 20.00 4.20 5.06
CA ALA A 274 19.02 4.40 6.13
C ALA A 274 17.59 4.01 5.71
N ALA A 275 17.46 3.08 4.78
CA ALA A 275 16.15 2.59 4.33
C ALA A 275 15.44 1.77 5.42
N ALA A 276 14.12 1.88 5.46
CA ALA A 276 13.23 1.00 6.19
C ALA A 276 12.27 0.36 5.18
N LEU A 277 12.21 -0.96 5.16
CA LEU A 277 11.33 -1.70 4.26
C LEU A 277 10.40 -2.61 5.04
N THR A 278 9.12 -2.55 4.73
CA THR A 278 8.10 -3.50 5.21
C THR A 278 7.58 -4.35 4.05
N VAL A 279 7.82 -5.65 4.09
CA VAL A 279 7.20 -6.62 3.19
C VAL A 279 5.94 -7.17 3.85
N GLY A 280 4.77 -6.73 3.40
CA GLY A 280 3.48 -7.10 4.00
C GLY A 280 3.09 -8.57 3.75
N LYS A 281 2.06 -9.06 4.46
CA LYS A 281 1.72 -10.49 4.53
C LYS A 281 1.42 -11.16 3.18
N GLY A 282 0.87 -10.38 2.24
CA GLY A 282 0.57 -10.79 0.86
C GLY A 282 1.70 -10.53 -0.15
N ALA A 283 2.78 -9.89 0.27
CA ALA A 283 3.91 -9.60 -0.61
C ALA A 283 4.91 -10.76 -0.68
N THR A 284 5.60 -10.85 -1.82
CA THR A 284 6.69 -11.79 -2.06
C THR A 284 7.90 -11.04 -2.62
N VAL A 285 9.08 -11.29 -2.05
CA VAL A 285 10.36 -10.85 -2.60
C VAL A 285 11.14 -12.10 -2.98
N THR A 286 11.46 -12.26 -4.26
CA THR A 286 12.24 -13.42 -4.72
C THR A 286 13.69 -13.32 -4.26
N THR A 287 14.33 -12.16 -4.44
CA THR A 287 15.69 -11.91 -3.98
C THR A 287 15.79 -10.54 -3.34
N ALA A 288 16.08 -10.51 -2.04
CA ALA A 288 16.41 -9.31 -1.28
C ALA A 288 17.92 -9.18 -1.13
N ASN A 289 18.50 -8.08 -1.60
CA ASN A 289 19.89 -7.71 -1.41
C ASN A 289 19.95 -6.51 -0.45
N GLN A 290 20.43 -6.73 0.77
CA GLN A 290 20.45 -5.72 1.82
C GLN A 290 21.90 -5.37 2.19
N THR A 291 22.31 -4.13 1.97
CA THR A 291 23.65 -3.64 2.36
C THR A 291 23.60 -2.72 3.58
N GLY A 292 22.41 -2.28 3.98
CA GLY A 292 22.15 -1.44 5.15
C GLY A 292 20.67 -1.43 5.52
N GLY A 293 20.26 -0.43 6.31
CA GLY A 293 18.86 -0.20 6.65
C GLY A 293 18.20 -1.31 7.48
N THR A 294 16.88 -1.30 7.46
CA THR A 294 16.02 -2.26 8.18
C THR A 294 15.03 -2.93 7.23
N LEU A 295 14.85 -4.24 7.37
CA LEU A 295 13.85 -5.02 6.62
C LEU A 295 12.95 -5.80 7.57
N ILE A 296 11.64 -5.60 7.48
CA ILE A 296 10.65 -6.38 8.23
C ILE A 296 9.79 -7.18 7.25
N GLY A 297 9.94 -8.50 7.29
CA GLY A 297 9.27 -9.43 6.39
C GLY A 297 8.10 -10.16 7.05
N PHE A 298 6.88 -9.61 6.94
CA PHE A 298 5.65 -10.35 7.23
C PHE A 298 5.24 -11.26 6.07
N GLY A 299 5.59 -10.86 4.85
CA GLY A 299 5.45 -11.63 3.62
C GLY A 299 6.57 -12.63 3.40
N THR A 300 6.63 -13.18 2.19
CA THR A 300 7.65 -14.16 1.82
C THR A 300 8.89 -13.46 1.29
N VAL A 301 10.06 -13.72 1.87
CA VAL A 301 11.36 -13.39 1.26
C VAL A 301 12.04 -14.71 0.92
N VAL A 302 12.19 -15.04 -0.36
CA VAL A 302 12.65 -16.38 -0.79
C VAL A 302 14.17 -16.50 -0.60
N THR A 303 14.92 -15.57 -1.17
CA THR A 303 16.37 -15.45 -1.01
C THR A 303 16.70 -14.12 -0.36
N HIS A 304 17.40 -14.15 0.77
CA HIS A 304 17.88 -12.95 1.45
C HIS A 304 19.40 -12.95 1.51
N ASN A 305 20.00 -12.08 0.72
CA ASN A 305 21.42 -11.77 0.75
C ASN A 305 21.57 -10.49 1.57
N PHE A 306 22.33 -10.52 2.67
CA PHE A 306 22.62 -9.29 3.40
C PHE A 306 24.09 -9.17 3.77
N ALA A 307 24.62 -7.96 3.66
CA ALA A 307 26.00 -7.58 3.96
C ALA A 307 26.07 -6.49 5.03
N GLY A 308 24.92 -6.10 5.60
CA GLY A 308 24.77 -5.09 6.64
C GLY A 308 23.30 -4.82 6.95
N GLY A 309 23.06 -4.04 8.02
CA GLY A 309 21.72 -3.68 8.47
C GLY A 309 21.02 -4.77 9.28
N ASP A 310 19.78 -4.51 9.67
CA ASP A 310 18.97 -5.42 10.47
C ASP A 310 17.76 -5.93 9.70
N ALA A 311 17.37 -7.17 9.97
CA ALA A 311 16.18 -7.77 9.38
C ALA A 311 15.41 -8.61 10.37
N THR A 312 14.09 -8.65 10.22
CA THR A 312 13.20 -9.54 10.97
C THR A 312 12.30 -10.28 10.00
N LEU A 313 12.35 -11.61 9.98
CA LEU A 313 11.56 -12.44 9.08
C LEU A 313 10.54 -13.28 9.85
N TYR A 314 9.26 -13.15 9.48
CA TYR A 314 8.14 -13.90 10.06
C TYR A 314 7.71 -15.11 9.23
N LYS A 315 8.23 -15.24 8.00
CA LYS A 315 8.11 -16.45 7.17
C LYS A 315 9.50 -17.01 6.85
N ALA A 316 9.60 -18.34 6.78
CA ALA A 316 10.85 -19.01 6.50
C ALA A 316 11.34 -18.67 5.08
N PRO A 317 12.55 -18.11 4.92
CA PRO A 317 13.16 -17.98 3.61
C PRO A 317 13.61 -19.35 3.10
N THR A 318 13.77 -19.51 1.79
CA THR A 318 14.46 -20.69 1.24
C THR A 318 15.96 -20.58 1.46
N THR A 319 16.53 -19.40 1.23
CA THR A 319 17.97 -19.16 1.32
C THR A 319 18.25 -17.86 2.06
N VAL A 320 19.18 -17.92 3.01
CA VAL A 320 19.80 -16.75 3.65
C VAL A 320 21.30 -16.84 3.45
N THR A 321 21.89 -15.75 2.97
CA THR A 321 23.34 -15.58 2.89
C THR A 321 23.73 -14.25 3.51
N ALA A 322 24.53 -14.28 4.57
CA ALA A 322 25.09 -13.12 5.23
C ALA A 322 26.60 -13.04 4.94
N ASP A 323 27.04 -12.00 4.24
CA ASP A 323 28.44 -11.87 3.80
C ASP A 323 29.07 -10.58 4.29
N GLY A 324 29.80 -10.68 5.40
CA GLY A 324 30.45 -9.55 6.07
C GLY A 324 29.47 -8.63 6.81
N GLY A 325 30.02 -7.51 7.28
CA GLY A 325 29.27 -6.42 7.92
C GLY A 325 28.77 -6.70 9.34
N ALA A 326 28.39 -5.62 10.03
CA ALA A 326 27.56 -5.68 11.22
C ALA A 326 26.09 -5.77 10.78
N GLY A 327 25.38 -6.82 11.21
CA GLY A 327 23.96 -6.94 10.92
C GLY A 327 23.31 -8.11 11.63
N THR A 328 22.02 -7.97 11.92
CA THR A 328 21.24 -8.97 12.65
C THR A 328 20.11 -9.49 11.79
N LEU A 329 20.01 -10.81 11.64
CA LEU A 329 18.79 -11.44 11.16
C LEU A 329 18.04 -12.05 12.34
N ASP A 330 16.94 -11.40 12.73
CA ASP A 330 15.98 -11.94 13.71
C ASP A 330 14.99 -12.89 13.02
N CYS A 331 15.16 -14.18 13.29
CA CYS A 331 14.30 -15.23 12.80
C CYS A 331 13.08 -15.35 13.71
N ARG A 332 11.90 -14.96 13.22
CA ARG A 332 10.60 -15.10 13.91
C ARG A 332 9.62 -15.99 13.17
N PHE A 333 10.17 -16.89 12.35
CA PHE A 333 9.42 -17.79 11.52
C PHE A 333 9.42 -19.21 12.07
N THR A 334 8.42 -19.97 11.66
CA THR A 334 8.41 -21.44 11.75
C THR A 334 8.61 -22.05 10.36
N GLY A 335 8.90 -23.35 10.31
CA GLY A 335 9.17 -24.06 9.05
C GLY A 335 10.66 -24.16 8.75
N THR A 336 10.99 -24.40 7.47
CA THR A 336 12.35 -24.76 7.04
C THR A 336 13.00 -23.67 6.22
N ALA A 337 14.18 -23.21 6.66
CA ALA A 337 15.13 -22.54 5.78
C ALA A 337 16.09 -23.57 5.19
N ALA A 338 16.09 -23.69 3.85
CA ALA A 338 16.86 -24.73 3.17
C ALA A 338 18.37 -24.47 3.24
N THR A 339 18.79 -23.21 3.17
CA THR A 339 20.20 -22.82 3.27
C THR A 339 20.35 -21.58 4.14
N VAL A 340 21.18 -21.69 5.17
CA VAL A 340 21.53 -20.59 6.07
C VAL A 340 23.05 -20.47 6.12
N THR A 341 23.60 -19.45 5.46
CA THR A 341 25.05 -19.24 5.40
C THR A 341 25.39 -17.88 5.95
N PHE A 342 26.25 -17.82 6.95
CA PHE A 342 26.73 -16.59 7.56
C PHE A 342 28.26 -16.59 7.59
N ARG A 343 28.87 -15.55 7.03
CA ARG A 343 30.31 -15.41 6.86
C ARG A 343 30.75 -14.05 7.36
N GLY A 344 31.46 -14.01 8.49
CA GLY A 344 32.12 -12.80 8.99
C GLY A 344 33.46 -12.53 8.30
N GLN A 345 34.10 -11.41 8.66
CA GLN A 345 35.39 -10.98 8.07
C GLN A 345 36.62 -11.37 8.91
N GLY A 346 36.45 -12.24 9.91
CA GLY A 346 37.53 -12.71 10.78
C GLY A 346 37.49 -12.13 12.19
N GLU A 347 38.45 -12.53 13.02
CA GLU A 347 38.48 -12.16 14.44
C GLU A 347 38.70 -10.64 14.63
N GLY A 348 37.89 -10.02 15.50
CA GLY A 348 37.95 -8.59 15.80
C GLY A 348 37.17 -7.68 14.84
N GLN A 349 36.59 -8.22 13.76
CA GLN A 349 35.71 -7.49 12.86
C GLN A 349 34.24 -7.71 13.20
N ALA A 350 33.40 -6.72 12.92
CA ALA A 350 31.97 -6.88 13.03
C ALA A 350 31.50 -8.03 12.12
N SER A 351 30.69 -8.92 12.67
CA SER A 351 30.23 -10.13 12.00
C SER A 351 28.71 -10.24 12.08
N PRO A 352 28.06 -10.84 11.07
CA PRO A 352 26.62 -10.98 11.06
C PRO A 352 26.17 -11.99 12.11
N THR A 353 24.99 -11.75 12.68
CA THR A 353 24.40 -12.61 13.71
C THR A 353 23.02 -13.10 13.27
N CYS A 354 22.81 -14.41 13.33
CA CYS A 354 21.51 -15.04 13.21
C CYS A 354 20.90 -15.19 14.61
N VAL A 355 19.74 -14.58 14.84
CA VAL A 355 19.09 -14.52 16.15
C VAL A 355 17.80 -15.32 16.13
N CYS A 356 17.67 -16.24 17.07
CA CYS A 356 16.50 -17.09 17.26
C CYS A 356 15.95 -17.02 18.70
N ASP A 357 16.49 -16.18 19.58
CA ASP A 357 16.09 -16.08 21.00
C ASP A 357 14.78 -15.29 21.22
N ASN A 358 14.40 -14.43 20.28
CA ASN A 358 13.17 -13.62 20.37
C ASN A 358 11.88 -14.40 20.05
N ASP A 359 11.98 -15.66 19.61
CA ASP A 359 10.85 -16.50 19.27
C ASP A 359 11.16 -17.96 19.62
N PRO A 360 10.55 -18.56 20.64
CA PRO A 360 10.88 -19.92 21.08
C PRO A 360 10.29 -21.01 20.17
N ARG A 361 9.48 -20.66 19.16
CA ARG A 361 8.81 -21.65 18.31
C ARG A 361 9.81 -22.43 17.45
N PRO A 362 9.58 -23.73 17.24
CA PRO A 362 10.51 -24.59 16.52
C PRO A 362 10.65 -24.19 15.05
N ARG A 363 11.88 -24.31 14.54
CA ARG A 363 12.24 -24.08 13.13
C ARG A 363 13.32 -25.06 12.68
N THR A 364 13.51 -25.16 11.38
CA THR A 364 14.49 -26.08 10.78
C THR A 364 15.45 -25.32 9.89
N PHE A 365 16.76 -25.53 10.09
CA PHE A 365 17.79 -25.15 9.13
C PHE A 365 18.29 -26.43 8.45
N ALA A 366 17.99 -26.60 7.16
CA ALA A 366 18.34 -27.84 6.49
C ALA A 366 19.85 -27.96 6.30
N SER A 367 20.49 -26.90 5.82
CA SER A 367 21.95 -26.76 5.75
C SER A 367 22.36 -25.42 6.36
N ALA A 368 23.28 -25.46 7.32
CA ALA A 368 23.74 -24.27 8.05
C ALA A 368 25.26 -24.16 8.06
N SER A 369 25.80 -22.96 7.83
CA SER A 369 27.23 -22.66 7.91
C SER A 369 27.47 -21.30 8.55
N PHE A 370 28.28 -21.26 9.60
CA PHE A 370 28.70 -20.05 10.31
C PHE A 370 30.22 -20.01 10.34
N THR A 371 30.80 -19.00 9.70
CA THR A 371 32.26 -18.84 9.58
C THR A 371 32.68 -17.39 9.76
N GLY A 372 33.97 -17.14 9.92
CA GLY A 372 34.57 -15.82 10.00
C GLY A 372 34.16 -15.02 11.24
N GLY A 373 33.70 -15.69 12.30
CA GLY A 373 33.19 -15.03 13.52
C GLY A 373 31.69 -14.73 13.51
N ALA A 374 30.96 -15.10 12.46
CA ALA A 374 29.51 -15.03 12.46
C ALA A 374 28.91 -15.91 13.55
N ALA A 375 27.79 -15.47 14.14
CA ALA A 375 27.20 -16.11 15.31
C ALA A 375 25.76 -16.59 15.08
N LEU A 376 25.40 -17.69 15.71
CA LEU A 376 24.02 -18.12 15.94
C LEU A 376 23.68 -17.91 17.42
N ARG A 377 22.57 -17.22 17.71
CA ARG A 377 22.01 -17.09 19.06
C ARG A 377 20.69 -17.86 19.14
N ASP A 378 20.74 -19.07 19.68
CA ASP A 378 19.61 -19.98 19.90
C ASP A 378 19.69 -20.64 21.31
N PRO A 379 19.59 -19.86 22.39
CA PRO A 379 19.72 -20.36 23.76
C PRO A 379 18.64 -21.39 24.13
N ASP A 380 17.45 -21.24 23.56
CA ASP A 380 16.28 -22.10 23.79
C ASP A 380 16.27 -23.37 22.92
N LYS A 381 17.23 -23.51 22.00
CA LYS A 381 17.34 -24.66 21.08
C LYS A 381 16.10 -24.82 20.21
N SER A 382 15.60 -23.70 19.70
CA SER A 382 14.46 -23.64 18.80
C SER A 382 14.81 -24.17 17.39
N VAL A 383 16.10 -24.18 17.03
CA VAL A 383 16.58 -24.61 15.71
C VAL A 383 16.88 -26.11 15.70
N THR A 384 16.25 -26.81 14.77
CA THR A 384 16.63 -28.17 14.37
C THR A 384 17.49 -28.13 13.11
N PHE A 385 18.65 -28.77 13.13
CA PHE A 385 19.49 -28.94 11.95
C PHE A 385 19.18 -30.27 11.26
N THR A 386 18.80 -30.25 9.97
CA THR A 386 18.56 -31.49 9.21
C THR A 386 19.87 -32.16 8.82
N ASN A 387 20.82 -31.38 8.31
CA ASN A 387 22.19 -31.81 8.02
C ASN A 387 23.14 -31.25 9.09
N PRO A 388 24.36 -31.80 9.24
CA PRO A 388 25.36 -31.23 10.14
C PRO A 388 25.61 -29.74 9.85
N ALA A 389 25.51 -28.91 10.88
CA ALA A 389 25.85 -27.49 10.79
C ALA A 389 27.37 -27.29 10.87
N THR A 390 27.91 -26.39 10.05
CA THR A 390 29.34 -26.07 10.04
C THR A 390 29.62 -24.82 10.87
N PHE A 391 30.55 -24.91 11.81
CA PHE A 391 31.07 -23.76 12.57
C PHE A 391 32.59 -23.76 12.50
N ASP A 392 33.21 -22.62 12.20
CA ASP A 392 34.63 -22.46 12.50
C ASP A 392 34.85 -22.16 13.99
N ARG A 393 36.11 -22.15 14.44
CA ARG A 393 36.46 -21.95 15.85
C ARG A 393 35.93 -20.61 16.38
N THR A 394 36.03 -19.56 15.59
CA THR A 394 35.68 -18.19 16.00
C THR A 394 34.16 -18.05 16.08
N SER A 395 33.44 -18.57 15.09
CA SER A 395 31.97 -18.63 15.05
C SER A 395 31.39 -19.50 16.14
N LEU A 396 32.00 -20.66 16.45
CA LEU A 396 31.55 -21.51 17.56
C LEU A 396 31.71 -20.78 18.91
N LYS A 397 32.81 -20.04 19.11
CA LYS A 397 33.04 -19.23 20.33
C LYS A 397 32.04 -18.08 20.45
N ALA A 398 31.63 -17.48 19.33
CA ALA A 398 30.71 -16.35 19.29
C ALA A 398 29.22 -16.76 19.41
N SER A 399 28.90 -18.03 19.16
CA SER A 399 27.53 -18.54 19.15
C SER A 399 27.03 -18.91 20.54
N ASP A 400 25.72 -18.75 20.77
CA ASP A 400 24.99 -19.28 21.92
C ASP A 400 24.08 -20.40 21.42
N LEU A 401 24.45 -21.65 21.69
CA LEU A 401 23.71 -22.85 21.29
C LEU A 401 22.93 -23.47 22.47
N GLY A 402 22.70 -22.66 23.51
CA GLY A 402 22.06 -23.07 24.75
C GLY A 402 22.99 -23.82 25.71
N SER A 403 22.42 -24.26 26.85
CA SER A 403 23.18 -24.82 27.98
C SER A 403 23.95 -26.12 27.72
N ARG A 404 23.66 -26.83 26.62
CA ARG A 404 24.31 -28.09 26.23
C ARG A 404 24.05 -28.40 24.75
N PHE A 405 25.04 -28.92 24.04
CA PHE A 405 24.87 -29.43 22.68
C PHE A 405 25.69 -30.70 22.48
N SER A 406 25.31 -31.50 21.48
CA SER A 406 26.02 -32.71 21.09
C SER A 406 26.84 -32.43 19.84
N LEU A 407 28.11 -32.83 19.83
CA LEU A 407 28.99 -32.72 18.67
C LEU A 407 29.14 -34.08 18.00
N GLN A 408 28.81 -34.18 16.72
CA GLN A 408 29.12 -35.34 15.89
C GLN A 408 30.25 -34.96 14.93
N ARG A 409 31.43 -35.55 15.14
CA ARG A 409 32.58 -35.37 14.24
C ARG A 409 32.41 -36.32 13.05
N THR A 410 32.49 -35.77 11.84
CA THR A 410 32.56 -36.55 10.59
C THR A 410 34.00 -36.72 10.14
#